data_AF-A0A318D0C6-F1
#
_entry.id   AF-A0A318D0C6-F1
#
_cell.length_a   1.000
_cell.length_b   1.000
_cell.length_c   1.000
_cell.angle_alpha   90.00
_cell.angle_beta   90.00
_cell.angle_gamma   90.00
#
_symmetry.space_group_name_H-M   'P 1'
#
loop_
_entity.id
_entity.type
_entity.pdbx_description
1 polymer ?
#
loop_
_entity_poly.entity_id
_entity_poly.type
_entity_poly.pdbx_seq_one_letter_code
_entity_poly.pdbx_strand_id
1 'polypeptide(L)'
;MFQSNKLLALPYILCFLALALSSLVIAQPKSVAKKAEYVVTKGGQSSLITIWFSTDKIAFSEEGSSKVALWRLWQTQPPSFYQAYPEVGYRIEFDRLASQSTKKVLEQLKSVVNDGDFKDAFVIDGKQFKLSSLENGWVVEEHMNQWNDYKTYDYADIGDNEADPVLGKLIKQGFIQGL
;
A
#
# COMPACT_ATOMS: atom_id res chain seq x y z
N MET A 1 11.64 38.24 59.68
CA MET A 1 12.50 37.35 58.87
C MET A 1 11.58 36.32 58.18
N PHE A 2 11.85 36.05 56.92
CA PHE A 2 10.98 35.47 55.86
C PHE A 2 10.47 34.02 56.07
N GLN A 3 9.30 33.73 55.46
CA GLN A 3 8.76 32.51 54.76
C GLN A 3 9.21 31.10 55.21
N SER A 4 8.38 30.04 55.27
CA SER A 4 7.53 29.43 54.21
C SER A 4 6.71 28.28 54.85
N ASN A 5 5.38 28.22 54.80
CA ASN A 5 4.49 27.68 53.75
C ASN A 5 4.73 26.23 53.25
N LYS A 6 3.74 25.38 53.59
CA LYS A 6 3.12 24.26 52.85
C LYS A 6 4.01 23.09 52.42
N LEU A 7 3.99 22.04 53.25
CA LEU A 7 4.61 20.75 52.99
C LEU A 7 3.56 19.62 52.99
N LEU A 8 2.52 19.76 52.17
CA LEU A 8 1.50 18.72 51.94
C LEU A 8 0.92 18.88 50.53
N ALA A 9 1.63 18.40 49.50
CA ALA A 9 1.05 18.33 48.14
C ALA A 9 1.72 17.35 47.15
N LEU A 10 2.70 16.52 47.54
CA LEU A 10 3.45 15.75 46.53
C LEU A 10 2.97 14.31 46.19
N PRO A 11 2.31 13.52 47.05
CA PRO A 11 1.95 12.15 46.66
C PRO A 11 0.64 12.05 45.85
N TYR A 12 -0.23 13.06 45.88
CA TYR A 12 -1.51 13.01 45.18
C TYR A 12 -1.44 13.40 43.70
N ILE A 13 -0.42 14.14 43.28
CA ILE A 13 -0.27 14.59 41.88
C ILE A 13 0.20 13.44 40.97
N LEU A 14 0.97 12.47 41.49
CA LEU A 14 1.44 11.34 40.68
C LEU A 14 0.34 10.31 40.35
N CYS A 15 -0.60 10.05 41.26
CA CYS A 15 -1.68 9.09 40.98
C CYS A 15 -2.70 9.58 39.95
N PHE A 16 -2.90 10.90 39.82
CA PHE A 16 -3.78 11.45 38.78
C PHE A 16 -3.16 11.40 37.38
N LEU A 17 -1.83 11.49 37.25
CA LEU A 17 -1.16 11.37 35.95
C LEU A 17 -1.21 9.93 35.40
N ALA A 18 -1.13 8.93 36.28
CA ALA A 18 -1.15 7.52 35.89
C ALA A 18 -2.56 7.04 35.44
N LEU A 19 -3.63 7.58 36.02
CA LEU A 19 -5.01 7.23 35.65
C LEU A 19 -5.53 8.00 34.41
N ALA A 20 -4.94 9.15 34.06
CA ALA A 20 -5.30 9.89 32.85
C ALA A 20 -4.64 9.34 31.57
N LEU A 21 -3.53 8.60 31.69
CA LEU A 21 -2.85 7.98 30.55
C LEU A 21 -3.55 6.69 30.06
N SER A 22 -4.31 6.01 30.92
CA SER A 22 -5.06 4.80 30.52
C SER A 22 -6.30 5.07 29.67
N SER A 23 -6.79 6.31 29.62
CA SER A 23 -7.95 6.71 28.79
C SER A 23 -7.58 7.44 27.50
N LEU A 24 -6.29 7.70 27.28
CA LEU A 24 -5.83 8.11 25.95
C LEU A 24 -5.69 6.84 25.10
N VAL A 25 -6.82 6.22 24.77
CA VAL A 25 -6.95 5.61 23.44
C VAL A 25 -6.70 6.79 22.51
N ILE A 26 -5.45 6.92 22.05
CA ILE A 26 -5.11 7.83 20.97
C ILE A 26 -6.03 7.38 19.86
N ALA A 27 -7.07 8.19 19.58
CA ALA A 27 -7.88 8.02 18.41
C ALA A 27 -6.92 8.20 17.24
N GLN A 28 -6.32 7.09 16.80
CA GLN A 28 -5.45 7.11 15.66
C GLN A 28 -6.28 7.72 14.52
N PRO A 29 -5.71 8.65 13.72
CA PRO A 29 -6.46 9.28 12.64
C PRO A 29 -7.17 8.19 11.84
N LYS A 30 -8.45 8.40 11.53
CA LYS A 30 -9.23 7.41 10.79
C LYS A 30 -8.49 7.13 9.48
N SER A 31 -7.89 5.95 9.38
CA SER A 31 -7.14 5.54 8.20
C SER A 31 -8.03 5.67 6.96
N VAL A 32 -7.46 6.25 5.90
CA VAL A 32 -8.13 6.37 4.60
C VAL A 32 -7.78 5.20 3.67
N ALA A 33 -7.01 4.23 4.15
CA ALA A 33 -6.63 3.08 3.36
C ALA A 33 -7.84 2.18 3.08
N LYS A 34 -7.96 1.74 1.83
CA LYS A 34 -9.01 0.83 1.36
C LYS A 34 -8.43 -0.25 0.47
N LYS A 35 -9.03 -1.43 0.53
CA LYS A 35 -8.76 -2.58 -0.33
C LYS A 35 -10.08 -2.99 -0.96
N ALA A 36 -10.12 -3.09 -2.27
CA ALA A 36 -11.27 -3.59 -3.02
C ALA A 36 -10.88 -4.81 -3.84
N GLU A 37 -11.70 -5.85 -3.79
CA GLU A 37 -11.60 -6.98 -4.71
C GLU A 37 -12.68 -6.85 -5.77
N TYR A 38 -12.30 -7.04 -7.03
CA TYR A 38 -13.21 -7.01 -8.17
C TYR A 38 -13.22 -8.35 -8.88
N VAL A 39 -14.42 -8.83 -9.22
CA VAL A 39 -14.57 -9.86 -10.25
C VAL A 39 -14.45 -9.17 -11.60
N VAL A 40 -13.53 -9.65 -12.41
CA VAL A 40 -13.24 -9.13 -13.76
C VAL A 40 -13.68 -10.16 -14.78
N THR A 41 -14.65 -9.81 -15.64
CA THR A 41 -15.18 -10.70 -16.67
C THR A 41 -14.84 -10.20 -18.06
N LYS A 42 -14.31 -11.07 -18.92
CA LYS A 42 -14.11 -10.82 -20.36
C LYS A 42 -14.33 -12.11 -21.16
N GLY A 43 -15.18 -12.07 -22.17
CA GLY A 43 -15.43 -13.22 -23.04
C GLY A 43 -15.93 -14.46 -22.31
N GLY A 44 -16.69 -14.29 -21.22
CA GLY A 44 -17.20 -15.39 -20.40
C GLY A 44 -16.22 -15.96 -19.36
N GLN A 45 -14.95 -15.54 -19.37
CA GLN A 45 -13.97 -15.89 -18.35
C GLN A 45 -13.98 -14.85 -17.23
N SER A 46 -13.80 -15.29 -15.99
CA SER A 46 -13.71 -14.42 -14.83
C SER A 46 -12.43 -14.67 -14.02
N SER A 47 -11.87 -13.62 -13.45
CA SER A 47 -10.76 -13.66 -12.49
C SER A 47 -10.97 -12.62 -11.40
N LEU A 48 -10.30 -12.76 -10.26
CA LEU A 48 -10.25 -11.70 -9.26
C LEU A 48 -9.08 -10.75 -9.51
N ILE A 49 -9.29 -9.48 -9.21
CA ILE A 49 -8.22 -8.51 -9.01
C ILE A 49 -8.41 -7.85 -7.65
N THR A 50 -7.30 -7.46 -7.03
CA THR A 50 -7.31 -6.67 -5.80
C THR A 50 -6.67 -5.33 -6.08
N ILE A 51 -7.31 -4.26 -5.62
CA ILE A 51 -6.81 -2.88 -5.70
C ILE A 51 -6.74 -2.33 -4.29
N TRP A 52 -5.63 -1.68 -3.96
CA TRP A 52 -5.44 -0.96 -2.72
C TRP A 52 -5.21 0.52 -3.01
N PHE A 53 -5.74 1.41 -2.17
CA PHE A 53 -5.27 2.79 -2.16
C PHE A 53 -5.19 3.33 -0.73
N SER A 54 -4.33 4.32 -0.55
CA SER A 54 -4.18 5.17 0.63
C SER A 54 -3.82 6.58 0.18
N THR A 55 -3.51 7.47 1.13
CA THR A 55 -3.10 8.85 0.82
C THR A 55 -1.92 8.91 -0.15
N ASP A 56 -0.92 8.06 0.03
CA ASP A 56 0.33 8.12 -0.73
C ASP A 56 0.57 6.92 -1.64
N LYS A 57 -0.22 5.84 -1.56
CA LYS A 57 -0.02 4.63 -2.37
C LYS A 57 -1.29 4.24 -3.13
N ILE A 58 -1.12 3.74 -4.34
CA ILE A 58 -2.12 2.94 -5.05
C ILE A 58 -1.43 1.67 -5.57
N ALA A 59 -2.09 0.53 -5.44
CA ALA A 59 -1.52 -0.75 -5.82
C ALA A 59 -2.58 -1.67 -6.42
N PHE A 60 -2.16 -2.62 -7.25
CA PHE A 60 -3.03 -3.69 -7.71
C PHE A 60 -2.30 -5.01 -7.88
N SER A 61 -3.08 -6.10 -7.85
CA SER A 61 -2.60 -7.45 -8.11
C SER A 61 -3.73 -8.29 -8.73
N GLU A 62 -3.37 -9.19 -9.63
CA GLU A 62 -4.28 -10.20 -10.17
C GLU A 62 -4.28 -11.44 -9.26
N GLU A 63 -5.39 -12.17 -9.23
CA GLU A 63 -5.48 -13.43 -8.50
C GLU A 63 -4.38 -14.42 -8.91
N GLY A 64 -3.73 -15.02 -7.92
CA GLY A 64 -2.63 -15.96 -8.14
C GLY A 64 -1.29 -15.30 -8.52
N SER A 65 -1.24 -13.97 -8.62
CA SER A 65 0.01 -13.24 -8.81
C SER A 65 0.86 -13.24 -7.53
N SER A 66 2.14 -13.61 -7.67
CA SER A 66 3.13 -13.44 -6.58
C SER A 66 3.65 -12.00 -6.46
N LYS A 67 3.22 -11.11 -7.37
CA LYS A 67 3.64 -9.71 -7.47
C LYS A 67 2.48 -8.74 -7.21
N VAL A 68 2.82 -7.59 -6.65
CA VAL A 68 1.95 -6.42 -6.48
C VAL A 68 2.60 -5.24 -7.19
N ALA A 69 1.85 -4.63 -8.11
CA ALA A 69 2.25 -3.39 -8.75
C ALA A 69 1.87 -2.23 -7.83
N LEU A 70 2.84 -1.38 -7.48
CA LEU A 70 2.69 -0.36 -6.45
C LEU A 70 3.22 0.99 -6.96
N TRP A 71 2.38 2.02 -6.88
CA TRP A 71 2.79 3.41 -7.10
C TRP A 71 2.78 4.15 -5.78
N ARG A 72 3.91 4.76 -5.45
CA ARG A 72 4.05 5.66 -4.31
C ARG A 72 4.02 7.11 -4.80
N LEU A 73 3.47 7.99 -3.96
CA LEU A 73 3.14 9.37 -4.30
C LEU A 73 2.31 9.41 -5.59
N TRP A 74 1.31 8.53 -5.72
CA TRP A 74 0.58 8.30 -6.98
C TRP A 74 -0.13 9.55 -7.56
N GLN A 75 -0.29 10.58 -6.73
CA GLN A 75 -0.87 11.87 -7.08
C GLN A 75 0.14 12.86 -7.68
N THR A 76 1.45 12.59 -7.57
CA THR A 76 2.52 13.43 -8.12
C THR A 76 2.89 13.03 -9.54
N GLN A 77 3.73 13.84 -10.19
CA GLN A 77 4.27 13.55 -11.52
C GLN A 77 5.79 13.81 -11.57
N PRO A 78 6.64 12.79 -11.82
CA PRO A 78 6.28 11.37 -11.90
C PRO A 78 6.07 10.74 -10.51
N PRO A 79 5.19 9.74 -10.37
CA PRO A 79 5.15 8.88 -9.20
C PRO A 79 6.27 7.83 -9.26
N SER A 80 6.68 7.29 -8.12
CA SER A 80 7.61 6.15 -8.05
C SER A 80 6.85 4.85 -8.29
N PHE A 81 7.36 3.98 -9.16
CA PHE A 81 6.78 2.68 -9.44
C PHE A 81 7.64 1.54 -8.87
N TYR A 82 6.98 0.62 -8.19
CA TYR A 82 7.59 -0.57 -7.61
C TYR A 82 6.81 -1.82 -8.03
N GLN A 83 7.54 -2.91 -8.18
CA GLN A 83 6.97 -4.25 -8.14
C GLN A 83 7.36 -4.91 -6.82
N ALA A 84 6.38 -5.10 -5.94
CA ALA A 84 6.57 -5.78 -4.66
C ALA A 84 6.32 -7.29 -4.81
N TYR A 85 7.05 -8.08 -4.03
CA TYR A 85 6.98 -9.54 -3.96
C TYR A 85 6.71 -9.94 -2.51
N PRO A 86 5.44 -9.94 -2.07
CA PRO A 86 5.11 -10.14 -0.66
C PRO A 86 5.61 -11.46 -0.07
N GLU A 87 5.64 -12.54 -0.85
CA GLU A 87 6.06 -13.87 -0.38
C GLU A 87 7.54 -13.93 0.05
N VAL A 88 8.37 -13.04 -0.48
CA VAL A 88 9.81 -13.02 -0.21
C VAL A 88 10.28 -11.70 0.40
N GLY A 89 9.38 -10.75 0.66
CA GLY A 89 9.69 -9.46 1.27
C GLY A 89 10.60 -8.57 0.43
N TYR A 90 10.52 -8.68 -0.91
CA TYR A 90 11.35 -7.90 -1.85
C TYR A 90 10.49 -6.86 -2.57
N ARG A 91 11.08 -5.75 -2.97
CA ARG A 91 10.51 -4.87 -4.00
C ARG A 91 11.59 -4.40 -4.96
N ILE A 92 11.18 -4.20 -6.21
CA ILE A 92 12.03 -3.66 -7.26
C ILE A 92 11.50 -2.28 -7.62
N GLU A 93 12.36 -1.29 -7.50
CA GLU A 93 12.09 0.07 -7.96
C GLU A 93 12.42 0.20 -9.43
N PHE A 94 11.49 0.75 -10.20
CA PHE A 94 11.71 1.06 -11.61
C PHE A 94 11.81 2.59 -11.74
N ASP A 95 12.86 3.18 -11.17
CA ASP A 95 13.06 4.62 -11.25
C ASP A 95 13.21 5.03 -12.73
N ARG A 96 12.51 6.10 -13.12
CA ARG A 96 12.59 6.75 -14.46
C ARG A 96 12.09 5.96 -15.67
N LEU A 97 11.72 4.69 -15.55
CA LEU A 97 11.15 3.87 -16.64
C LEU A 97 9.63 3.67 -16.46
N ALA A 98 8.89 4.74 -16.22
CA ALA A 98 7.44 4.69 -16.39
C ALA A 98 7.13 4.48 -17.88
N SER A 99 7.07 3.22 -18.28
CA SER A 99 6.61 2.80 -19.60
C SER A 99 5.22 3.37 -19.87
N GLN A 100 4.85 3.50 -21.14
CA GLN A 100 3.50 3.95 -21.50
C GLN A 100 2.43 3.01 -20.92
N SER A 101 2.73 1.72 -20.76
CA SER A 101 1.82 0.78 -20.12
C SER A 101 1.65 1.07 -18.62
N THR A 102 2.73 1.27 -17.87
CA THR A 102 2.67 1.61 -16.43
C THR A 102 1.89 2.91 -16.19
N LYS A 103 2.10 3.92 -17.04
CA LYS A 103 1.32 5.18 -16.98
C LYS A 103 -0.16 4.93 -17.26
N LYS A 104 -0.48 4.17 -18.31
CA LYS A 104 -1.86 3.83 -18.67
C LYS A 104 -2.57 3.09 -17.52
N VAL A 105 -1.90 2.12 -16.89
CA VAL A 105 -2.45 1.38 -15.75
C VAL A 105 -2.71 2.31 -14.57
N LEU A 106 -1.77 3.20 -14.23
CA LEU A 106 -1.99 4.16 -13.15
C LEU A 106 -3.20 5.06 -13.43
N GLU A 107 -3.34 5.60 -14.63
CA GLU A 107 -4.49 6.45 -14.98
C GLU A 107 -5.82 5.67 -14.94
N GLN A 108 -5.80 4.39 -15.34
CA GLN A 108 -6.95 3.49 -15.15
C GLN A 108 -7.28 3.31 -13.67
N LEU A 109 -6.30 3.05 -12.81
CA LEU A 109 -6.51 2.90 -11.36
C LEU A 109 -7.05 4.20 -10.73
N LYS A 110 -6.51 5.36 -11.12
CA LYS A 110 -7.05 6.67 -10.71
C LYS A 110 -8.51 6.85 -11.10
N SER A 111 -8.91 6.38 -12.28
CA SER A 111 -10.31 6.47 -12.73
C SER A 111 -11.27 5.57 -11.94
N VAL A 112 -10.75 4.53 -11.27
CA VAL A 112 -11.52 3.60 -10.44
C VAL A 112 -11.71 4.13 -9.02
N VAL A 113 -10.75 4.90 -8.52
CA VAL A 113 -10.82 5.58 -7.22
C VAL A 113 -11.44 6.97 -7.41
N ASN A 114 -12.72 7.13 -7.10
CA ASN A 114 -13.45 8.40 -7.22
C ASN A 114 -13.60 9.06 -5.84
N ASP A 115 -13.08 10.28 -5.66
CA ASP A 115 -13.19 11.05 -4.41
C ASP A 115 -12.78 10.27 -3.15
N GLY A 116 -11.81 9.36 -3.27
CA GLY A 116 -11.36 8.51 -2.18
C GLY A 116 -12.28 7.31 -1.91
N ASP A 117 -13.06 6.86 -2.90
CA ASP A 117 -13.79 5.59 -2.84
C ASP A 117 -13.72 4.77 -4.12
N PHE A 118 -14.03 3.49 -3.99
CA PHE A 118 -14.07 2.55 -5.10
C PHE A 118 -15.42 2.57 -5.80
N LYS A 119 -15.42 2.52 -7.14
CA LYS A 119 -16.66 2.35 -7.93
C LYS A 119 -17.19 0.92 -7.81
N ASP A 120 -18.49 0.74 -7.63
CA ASP A 120 -19.11 -0.60 -7.56
C ASP A 120 -18.96 -1.41 -8.86
N ALA A 121 -18.98 -0.74 -10.02
CA ALA A 121 -18.79 -1.37 -11.31
C ALA A 121 -18.23 -0.40 -12.35
N PHE A 122 -17.42 -0.92 -13.27
CA PHE A 122 -16.87 -0.15 -14.40
C PHE A 122 -16.42 -1.07 -15.54
N VAL A 123 -16.10 -0.48 -16.70
CA VAL A 123 -15.61 -1.19 -17.88
C VAL A 123 -14.33 -0.54 -18.38
N ILE A 124 -13.29 -1.34 -18.57
CA ILE A 124 -11.99 -0.89 -19.13
C ILE A 124 -11.53 -1.92 -20.16
N ASP A 125 -11.19 -1.48 -21.37
CA ASP A 125 -10.65 -2.34 -22.44
C ASP A 125 -11.49 -3.62 -22.70
N GLY A 126 -12.82 -3.48 -22.60
CA GLY A 126 -13.79 -4.56 -22.77
C GLY A 126 -13.88 -5.57 -21.61
N LYS A 127 -13.14 -5.35 -20.52
CA LYS A 127 -13.27 -6.10 -19.26
C LYS A 127 -14.34 -5.42 -18.39
N GLN A 128 -15.27 -6.20 -17.86
CA GLN A 128 -16.27 -5.74 -16.89
C GLN A 128 -15.75 -5.99 -15.49
N PHE A 129 -15.76 -4.98 -14.63
CA PHE A 129 -15.33 -5.07 -13.24
C PHE A 129 -16.55 -4.89 -12.34
N LYS A 130 -16.74 -5.79 -11.39
CA LYS A 130 -17.79 -5.70 -10.37
C LYS A 130 -17.17 -5.90 -9.00
N LEU A 131 -17.43 -4.96 -8.10
CA LEU A 131 -16.95 -4.99 -6.73
C LEU A 131 -17.50 -6.24 -6.03
N SER A 132 -16.60 -7.00 -5.43
CA SER A 132 -16.87 -8.24 -4.70
C SER A 132 -16.75 -8.02 -3.20
N SER A 133 -15.69 -7.33 -2.77
CA SER A 133 -15.45 -7.01 -1.37
C SER A 133 -14.79 -5.64 -1.24
N LEU A 134 -15.04 -4.98 -0.10
CA LEU A 134 -14.44 -3.70 0.25
C LEU A 134 -14.05 -3.74 1.73
N GLU A 135 -12.76 -3.57 1.99
CA GLU A 135 -12.18 -3.43 3.32
C GLU A 135 -11.59 -2.02 3.47
N ASN A 136 -11.63 -1.48 4.69
CA ASN A 136 -11.06 -0.18 4.98
C ASN A 136 -10.49 -0.12 6.40
N GLY A 137 -9.58 0.82 6.61
CA GLY A 137 -9.05 1.16 7.92
C GLY A 137 -7.61 0.68 8.16
N TRP A 138 -7.23 0.70 9.43
CA TRP A 138 -5.84 0.54 9.88
C TRP A 138 -5.18 -0.77 9.46
N VAL A 139 -5.93 -1.88 9.42
CA VAL A 139 -5.39 -3.17 8.99
C VAL A 139 -4.93 -3.13 7.52
N VAL A 140 -5.68 -2.44 6.66
CA VAL A 140 -5.30 -2.26 5.25
C VAL A 140 -4.07 -1.37 5.14
N GLU A 141 -4.02 -0.29 5.92
CA GLU A 141 -2.88 0.63 5.92
C GLU A 141 -1.59 -0.05 6.41
N GLU A 142 -1.67 -0.82 7.49
CA GLU A 142 -0.55 -1.60 8.00
C GLU A 142 -0.03 -2.59 6.96
N HIS A 143 -0.93 -3.32 6.29
CA HIS A 143 -0.55 -4.22 5.21
C HIS A 143 0.16 -3.49 4.05
N MET A 144 -0.37 -2.34 3.62
CA MET A 144 0.27 -1.54 2.57
C MET A 144 1.64 -0.98 3.02
N ASN A 145 1.79 -0.67 4.30
CA ASN A 145 3.02 -0.14 4.87
C ASN A 145 4.11 -1.21 4.99
N GLN A 146 3.77 -2.49 5.15
CA GLN A 146 4.76 -3.58 5.11
C GLN A 146 5.61 -3.56 3.84
N TRP A 147 5.04 -3.16 2.69
CA TRP A 147 5.78 -3.05 1.43
C TRP A 147 6.87 -1.97 1.44
N ASN A 148 6.81 -1.01 2.38
CA ASN A 148 7.88 -0.02 2.54
C ASN A 148 9.14 -0.61 3.14
N ASP A 149 8.99 -1.64 3.95
CA ASP A 149 10.06 -2.28 4.72
C ASP A 149 10.74 -3.40 3.93
N TYR A 150 10.25 -3.71 2.73
CA TYR A 150 10.81 -4.72 1.85
C TYR A 150 12.20 -4.35 1.36
N LYS A 151 13.05 -5.37 1.23
CA LYS A 151 14.39 -5.22 0.64
C LYS A 151 14.22 -4.68 -0.77
N THR A 152 14.79 -3.49 -1.00
CA THR A 152 14.59 -2.72 -2.22
C THR A 152 15.81 -2.82 -3.11
N TYR A 153 15.58 -3.10 -4.40
CA TYR A 153 16.61 -3.06 -5.43
C TYR A 153 16.17 -2.10 -6.54
N ASP A 154 17.08 -1.28 -7.04
CA ASP A 154 16.86 -0.56 -8.30
C ASP A 154 16.92 -1.58 -9.44
N TYR A 155 15.97 -1.52 -10.36
CA TYR A 155 15.94 -2.34 -11.57
C TYR A 155 17.26 -2.25 -12.35
N ALA A 156 17.90 -1.08 -12.41
CA ALA A 156 19.17 -0.89 -13.09
C ALA A 156 20.32 -1.70 -12.46
N ASP A 157 20.25 -1.94 -11.15
CA ASP A 157 21.32 -2.58 -10.36
C ASP A 157 21.07 -4.08 -10.15
N ILE A 158 19.98 -4.64 -10.69
CA ILE A 158 19.64 -6.06 -10.47
C ILE A 158 20.73 -7.00 -11.00
N GLY A 159 21.37 -6.65 -12.12
CA GLY A 159 22.44 -7.46 -12.72
C GLY A 159 23.65 -7.63 -11.80
N ASP A 160 23.98 -6.59 -11.01
CA ASP A 160 25.08 -6.64 -10.04
C ASP A 160 24.72 -7.47 -8.79
N ASN A 161 23.44 -7.76 -8.60
CA ASN A 161 22.90 -8.48 -7.45
C ASN A 161 22.45 -9.92 -7.78
N GLU A 162 22.86 -10.47 -8.94
CA GLU A 162 22.52 -11.84 -9.38
C GLU A 162 22.97 -12.95 -8.42
N ALA A 163 23.97 -12.67 -7.56
CA ALA A 163 24.41 -13.59 -6.51
C ALA A 163 23.36 -13.80 -5.40
N ASP A 164 22.37 -12.91 -5.28
CA ASP A 164 21.23 -13.11 -4.39
C ASP A 164 20.31 -14.21 -4.97
N PRO A 165 20.12 -15.35 -4.26
CA PRO A 165 19.38 -16.49 -4.78
C PRO A 165 17.88 -16.21 -4.98
N VAL A 166 17.31 -15.29 -4.20
CA VAL A 166 15.91 -14.86 -4.35
C VAL A 166 15.79 -13.98 -5.59
N LEU A 167 16.69 -13.00 -5.73
CA LEU A 167 16.70 -12.12 -6.89
C LEU A 167 16.93 -12.91 -8.18
N GLY A 168 17.89 -13.84 -8.19
CA GLY A 168 18.16 -14.74 -9.30
C GLY A 168 16.95 -15.60 -9.71
N LYS A 169 16.09 -15.99 -8.76
CA LYS A 169 14.81 -16.67 -9.07
C LYS A 169 13.82 -15.71 -9.73
N LEU A 170 13.70 -14.49 -9.21
CA LEU A 170 12.79 -13.48 -9.77
C LEU A 170 13.21 -13.04 -11.18
N ILE A 171 14.51 -12.91 -11.46
CA ILE A 171 15.07 -12.66 -12.81
C ILE A 171 14.57 -13.74 -13.78
N LYS A 172 14.73 -15.01 -13.41
CA LYS A 172 14.34 -16.16 -14.25
C LYS A 172 12.83 -16.23 -14.50
N GLN A 173 12.03 -15.69 -13.59
CA GLN A 173 10.57 -15.61 -13.73
C GLN A 173 10.11 -14.42 -14.58
N GLY A 174 11.04 -13.54 -14.98
CA GLY A 174 10.76 -12.36 -15.79
C GLY A 174 10.10 -11.25 -14.99
N PHE A 175 10.85 -10.20 -14.64
CA PHE A 175 10.30 -9.07 -13.89
C PHE A 175 9.17 -8.33 -14.62
N ILE A 176 9.19 -8.32 -15.96
CA ILE A 176 8.39 -7.40 -16.81
C ILE A 176 7.27 -8.10 -17.60
N GLN A 177 7.24 -9.44 -17.67
CA GLN A 177 6.16 -10.09 -18.43
C GLN A 177 4.84 -10.06 -17.63
N GLY A 178 3.85 -9.36 -18.21
CA GLY A 178 2.46 -9.35 -17.73
C GLY A 178 2.11 -8.21 -16.76
N LEU A 179 2.29 -6.96 -17.15
CA LEU A 179 1.49 -5.83 -16.65
C LEU A 179 0.51 -5.41 -17.76
#